data_AF-A0A381NX37-F1
#
_entry.id   AF-A0A381NX37-F1
#
_cell.length_a   1.000
_cell.length_b   1.000
_cell.length_c   1.000
_cell.angle_alpha   90.00
_cell.angle_beta   90.00
_cell.angle_gamma   90.00
#
_symmetry.space_group_name_H-M   'P 1'
#
loop_
_entity.id
_entity.type
_entity.pdbx_description
1 polymer ?
#
loop_
_entity_poly.entity_id
_entity_poly.type
_entity_poly.pdbx_seq_one_letter_code
_entity_poly.pdbx_strand_id
1 'polypeptide(L)'
;MKPVQVAKSLGAMLSAPIRVRRNPPRPPIGVDHYDIPILALTRGLAVTKAVDLPVVRTPPGGWKEWPPLVLAGCDEPLAMDAPDLRGVWQVYKGPLKGHIERNEQAGARVVITGGGVVHDMTADGSLMRDEGVGGATISVAARYEDARLNLYLNGKRLVVTRYRHGDDLIWRWGPYTSRLRRLTAPNDVA
;
A
#
# COMPACT_ATOMS: atom_id res chain seq x y z
N MET A 1 -19.87 10.89 -1.83
CA MET A 1 -20.23 9.49 -2.14
C MET A 1 -21.71 9.29 -1.88
N LYS A 2 -22.40 8.49 -2.69
CA LYS A 2 -23.83 8.22 -2.48
C LYS A 2 -24.03 7.40 -1.19
N PRO A 3 -25.14 7.55 -0.44
CA PRO A 3 -25.37 6.85 0.83
C PRO A 3 -25.19 5.33 0.76
N VAL A 4 -25.64 4.72 -0.35
CA VAL A 4 -25.51 3.29 -0.63
C VAL A 4 -24.05 2.83 -0.74
N GLN A 5 -23.17 3.66 -1.31
CA GLN A 5 -21.74 3.35 -1.42
C GLN A 5 -21.06 3.39 -0.05
N VAL A 6 -21.46 4.33 0.82
CA VAL A 6 -20.93 4.44 2.20
C VAL A 6 -21.26 3.17 3.00
N ALA A 7 -22.52 2.71 2.96
CA ALA A 7 -22.94 1.50 3.65
C ALA A 7 -22.20 0.25 3.13
N LYS A 8 -22.04 0.12 1.80
CA LYS A 8 -21.29 -0.98 1.18
C LYS A 8 -19.82 -0.98 1.60
N SER A 9 -19.16 0.17 1.61
CA SER A 9 -17.76 0.30 2.05
C SER A 9 -17.58 -0.03 3.54
N LEU A 10 -18.52 0.37 4.39
CA LEU A 10 -18.46 0.05 5.83
C LEU A 10 -18.67 -1.45 6.10
N GLY A 11 -19.68 -2.07 5.47
CA GLY A 11 -19.91 -3.52 5.61
C GLY A 11 -18.75 -4.36 5.07
N ALA A 12 -18.16 -3.95 3.95
CA ALA A 12 -16.99 -4.59 3.39
C ALA A 12 -15.72 -4.40 4.26
N MET A 13 -15.58 -3.25 4.93
CA MET A 13 -14.53 -3.03 5.93
C MET A 13 -14.70 -3.97 7.14
N LEU A 14 -15.90 -4.03 7.69
CA LEU A 14 -16.18 -4.86 8.86
C LEU A 14 -16.02 -6.36 8.59
N SER A 15 -16.32 -6.82 7.37
CA SER A 15 -16.16 -8.22 6.96
C SER A 15 -14.75 -8.59 6.48
N ALA A 16 -13.84 -7.63 6.28
CA ALA A 16 -12.49 -7.88 5.80
C ALA A 16 -11.71 -8.92 6.64
N PRO A 17 -11.71 -8.87 7.99
CA PRO A 17 -11.11 -9.92 8.83
C PRO A 17 -11.60 -11.34 8.50
N ILE A 18 -12.91 -11.49 8.31
CA ILE A 18 -13.53 -12.79 8.01
C ILE A 18 -13.10 -13.27 6.62
N ARG A 19 -13.06 -12.35 5.64
CA ARG A 19 -12.63 -12.67 4.27
C ARG A 19 -11.18 -13.16 4.23
N VAL A 20 -10.27 -12.48 4.94
CA VAL A 20 -8.86 -12.88 5.03
C VAL A 20 -8.71 -14.24 5.70
N ARG A 21 -9.45 -14.51 6.77
CA ARG A 21 -9.41 -15.82 7.46
C ARG A 21 -9.94 -16.97 6.59
N ARG A 22 -11.02 -16.73 5.83
CA ARG A 22 -11.62 -17.74 4.94
C ARG A 22 -10.79 -18.00 3.69
N ASN A 23 -10.08 -16.97 3.21
CA ASN A 23 -9.27 -17.04 1.99
C ASN A 23 -7.92 -16.37 2.27
N PRO A 24 -7.01 -17.05 2.99
CA PRO A 24 -5.70 -16.49 3.30
C PRO A 24 -4.93 -16.22 2.00
N PRO A 25 -4.36 -15.00 1.83
CA PRO A 25 -3.60 -14.69 0.64
C PRO A 25 -2.30 -15.49 0.60
N ARG A 26 -1.84 -15.79 -0.61
CA ARG A 26 -0.50 -16.35 -0.84
C ARG A 26 0.49 -15.22 -1.10
N PRO A 27 1.72 -15.31 -0.57
CA PRO A 27 2.77 -14.34 -0.86
C PRO A 27 3.18 -14.39 -2.34
N PRO A 28 3.81 -13.33 -2.89
CA PRO A 28 4.38 -13.36 -4.23
C PRO A 28 5.43 -14.47 -4.36
N ILE A 29 5.46 -15.18 -5.48
CA ILE A 29 6.40 -16.30 -5.71
C ILE A 29 7.77 -15.79 -6.21
N GLY A 30 7.76 -14.75 -7.04
CA GLY A 30 9.00 -14.14 -7.57
C GLY A 30 9.85 -13.53 -6.47
N VAL A 31 11.15 -13.84 -6.49
CA VAL A 31 12.13 -13.32 -5.51
C VAL A 31 12.34 -11.81 -5.66
N ASP A 32 12.15 -11.29 -6.87
CA ASP A 32 12.22 -9.88 -7.22
C ASP A 32 11.25 -9.01 -6.40
N HIS A 33 10.11 -9.57 -5.98
CA HIS A 33 9.16 -8.86 -5.13
C HIS A 33 9.69 -8.51 -3.73
N TYR A 34 10.72 -9.20 -3.27
CA TYR A 34 11.31 -9.05 -1.93
C TYR A 34 12.55 -8.16 -1.93
N ASP A 35 13.10 -7.88 -3.11
CA ASP A 35 14.26 -7.01 -3.26
C ASP A 35 13.89 -5.58 -2.86
N ILE A 36 14.75 -4.96 -2.05
CA ILE A 36 14.64 -3.55 -1.69
C ILE A 36 15.59 -2.78 -2.60
N PRO A 37 15.08 -1.95 -3.55
CA PRO A 37 15.94 -1.23 -4.47
C PRO A 37 16.93 -0.30 -3.73
N ILE A 38 18.16 -0.26 -4.22
CA ILE A 38 19.13 0.76 -3.81
C ILE A 38 18.74 2.05 -4.54
N LEU A 39 18.52 3.12 -3.78
CA LEU A 39 18.18 4.43 -4.33
C LEU A 39 19.44 5.27 -4.49
N ALA A 40 19.42 6.18 -5.46
CA ALA A 40 20.44 7.18 -5.64
C ALA A 40 20.55 8.09 -4.39
N LEU A 41 21.75 8.61 -4.13
CA LEU A 41 22.00 9.46 -2.96
C LEU A 41 21.17 10.76 -2.98
N THR A 42 20.94 11.31 -4.16
CA THR A 42 20.16 12.53 -4.35
C THR A 42 19.27 12.39 -5.58
N ARG A 43 18.19 13.17 -5.62
CA ARG A 43 17.26 13.21 -6.75
C ARG A 43 17.93 13.59 -8.08
N GLY A 44 19.00 14.40 -8.04
CA GLY A 44 19.75 14.80 -9.23
C GLY A 44 20.61 13.68 -9.82
N LEU A 45 20.95 12.67 -9.01
CA LEU A 45 21.74 11.51 -9.42
C LEU A 45 20.88 10.31 -9.87
N ALA A 46 19.56 10.38 -9.64
CA ALA A 46 18.63 9.33 -10.05
C ALA A 46 18.56 9.25 -11.58
N VAL A 47 18.77 8.05 -12.11
CA VAL A 47 18.65 7.75 -13.54
C VAL A 47 17.18 7.68 -13.95
N THR A 48 16.34 7.03 -13.14
CA THR A 48 14.91 6.84 -13.39
C THR A 48 14.11 7.40 -12.24
N LYS A 49 13.30 8.43 -12.51
CA LYS A 49 12.46 9.07 -11.49
C LYS A 49 11.07 8.44 -11.45
N ALA A 50 10.42 8.57 -10.30
CA ALA A 50 9.09 8.02 -10.09
C ALA A 50 8.05 8.61 -11.06
N VAL A 51 8.27 9.84 -11.53
CA VAL A 51 7.43 10.54 -12.51
C VAL A 51 7.59 10.01 -13.94
N ASP A 52 8.69 9.31 -14.23
CA ASP A 52 8.96 8.75 -15.55
C ASP A 52 8.21 7.43 -15.78
N LEU A 53 7.73 6.80 -14.69
CA LEU A 53 7.01 5.53 -14.72
C LEU A 53 5.49 5.74 -14.77
N PRO A 54 4.73 4.92 -15.52
CA PRO A 54 3.29 5.09 -15.67
C PRO A 54 2.54 4.81 -14.36
N VAL A 55 1.48 5.56 -14.09
CA VAL A 55 0.55 5.30 -12.97
C VAL A 55 -0.35 4.12 -13.31
N VAL A 56 -0.40 3.12 -12.45
CA VAL A 56 -1.19 1.90 -12.60
C VAL A 56 -2.48 2.00 -11.79
N ARG A 57 -3.55 1.37 -12.27
CA ARG A 57 -4.82 1.26 -11.55
C ARG A 57 -5.19 -0.19 -11.31
N THR A 58 -5.99 -0.41 -10.28
CA THR A 58 -6.59 -1.71 -10.05
C THR A 58 -7.41 -2.14 -11.27
N PRO A 59 -7.17 -3.34 -11.83
CA PRO A 59 -7.92 -3.84 -12.96
C PRO A 59 -9.37 -4.16 -12.56
N PRO A 60 -10.34 -4.12 -13.49
CA PRO A 60 -11.73 -4.48 -13.21
C PRO A 60 -11.84 -5.85 -12.53
N GLY A 61 -12.50 -5.92 -11.38
CA GLY A 61 -12.65 -7.15 -10.59
C GLY A 61 -11.45 -7.53 -9.73
N GLY A 62 -10.43 -6.67 -9.68
CA GLY A 62 -9.19 -6.84 -8.92
C GLY A 62 -8.25 -7.86 -9.54
N TRP A 63 -6.96 -7.73 -9.23
CA TRP A 63 -5.94 -8.68 -9.71
C TRP A 63 -6.13 -10.07 -9.09
N LYS A 64 -5.72 -11.10 -9.82
CA LYS A 64 -5.82 -12.52 -9.40
C LYS A 64 -4.45 -13.12 -9.09
N GLU A 65 -3.44 -12.65 -9.80
CA GLU A 65 -2.04 -12.96 -9.59
C GLU A 65 -1.31 -11.67 -9.20
N TRP A 66 -0.20 -11.82 -8.48
CA TRP A 66 0.61 -10.68 -8.09
C TRP A 66 1.07 -9.93 -9.35
N PRO A 67 0.72 -8.64 -9.51
CA PRO A 67 1.17 -7.87 -10.65
C PRO A 67 2.68 -7.64 -10.58
N PRO A 68 3.35 -7.34 -11.71
CA PRO A 68 4.75 -6.95 -11.71
C PRO A 68 4.99 -5.73 -10.81
N LEU A 69 6.26 -5.51 -10.45
CA LEU A 69 6.69 -4.29 -9.76
C LEU A 69 6.40 -3.08 -10.64
N VAL A 70 5.72 -2.08 -10.08
CA VAL A 70 5.35 -0.85 -10.79
C VAL A 70 6.52 0.12 -10.82
N LEU A 71 7.30 0.18 -9.74
CA LEU A 71 8.46 1.05 -9.60
C LEU A 71 9.80 0.34 -9.91
N ALA A 72 9.73 -0.77 -10.65
CA ALA A 72 10.93 -1.50 -11.07
C ALA A 72 11.91 -0.57 -11.82
N GLY A 73 13.17 -0.58 -11.39
CA GLY A 73 14.24 0.23 -11.99
C GLY A 73 14.22 1.72 -11.60
N CYS A 74 13.27 2.17 -10.76
CA CYS A 74 13.31 3.51 -10.19
C CYS A 74 14.34 3.59 -9.07
N ASP A 75 15.20 4.60 -9.13
CA ASP A 75 16.26 4.85 -8.15
C ASP A 75 16.11 6.22 -7.47
N GLU A 76 15.00 6.92 -7.66
CA GLU A 76 14.77 8.22 -7.01
C GLU A 76 14.69 8.06 -5.48
N PRO A 77 15.53 8.77 -4.70
CA PRO A 77 15.49 8.70 -3.24
C PRO A 77 14.11 9.07 -2.69
N LEU A 78 13.75 8.48 -1.56
CA LEU A 78 12.49 8.76 -0.90
C LEU A 78 12.37 10.25 -0.57
N ALA A 79 11.14 10.78 -0.68
CA ALA A 79 10.84 12.16 -0.31
C ALA A 79 11.14 12.41 1.18
N MET A 80 11.32 13.68 1.52
CA MET A 80 11.42 14.11 2.92
C MET A 80 10.22 13.60 3.72
N ASP A 81 10.46 13.20 4.97
CA ASP A 81 9.48 12.63 5.89
C ASP A 81 8.81 11.32 5.45
N ALA A 82 9.19 10.76 4.31
CA ALA A 82 8.71 9.44 3.90
C ALA A 82 9.34 8.37 4.81
N PRO A 83 8.54 7.59 5.55
CA PRO A 83 9.06 6.38 6.17
C PRO A 83 9.43 5.37 5.08
N ASP A 84 10.49 4.59 5.32
CA ASP A 84 10.79 3.43 4.49
C ASP A 84 9.82 2.28 4.82
N LEU A 85 8.78 2.16 4.00
CA LEU A 85 7.75 1.13 4.05
C LEU A 85 7.97 0.05 2.98
N ARG A 86 9.04 0.13 2.18
CA ARG A 86 9.27 -0.76 1.04
C ARG A 86 9.29 -2.22 1.47
N GLY A 87 8.93 -3.14 0.57
CA GLY A 87 9.01 -4.59 0.78
C GLY A 87 7.65 -5.29 0.90
N VAL A 88 7.70 -6.59 1.14
CA VAL A 88 6.51 -7.44 1.35
C VAL A 88 6.25 -7.59 2.84
N TRP A 89 5.00 -7.41 3.25
CA TRP A 89 4.58 -7.34 4.64
C TRP A 89 3.41 -8.27 4.90
N GLN A 90 3.46 -9.05 5.99
CA GLN A 90 2.35 -9.89 6.44
C GLN A 90 1.84 -9.44 7.80
N VAL A 91 0.53 -9.25 7.94
CA VAL A 91 -0.11 -9.01 9.24
C VAL A 91 0.02 -10.26 10.10
N TYR A 92 0.83 -10.20 11.16
CA TYR A 92 0.98 -11.28 12.13
C TYR A 92 0.12 -11.06 13.39
N LYS A 93 -0.25 -9.81 13.68
CA LYS A 93 -1.09 -9.42 14.84
C LYS A 93 -2.13 -8.37 14.45
N GLY A 94 -3.37 -8.58 14.89
CA GLY A 94 -4.50 -7.68 14.67
C GLY A 94 -5.66 -8.34 13.91
N PRO A 95 -6.76 -7.60 13.67
CA PRO A 95 -7.97 -8.14 13.04
C PRO A 95 -7.73 -8.74 11.64
N LEU A 96 -6.77 -8.18 10.89
CA LEU A 96 -6.44 -8.62 9.53
C LEU A 96 -5.29 -9.63 9.47
N LYS A 97 -5.04 -10.40 10.55
CA LYS A 97 -4.01 -11.45 10.56
C LYS A 97 -4.09 -12.33 9.32
N GLY A 98 -2.96 -12.51 8.65
CA GLY A 98 -2.82 -13.23 7.38
C GLY A 98 -2.83 -12.34 6.14
N HIS A 99 -3.28 -11.08 6.22
CA HIS A 99 -3.20 -10.16 5.08
C HIS A 99 -1.74 -9.91 4.67
N ILE A 100 -1.51 -9.82 3.36
CA ILE A 100 -0.20 -9.53 2.77
C ILE A 100 -0.32 -8.30 1.87
N GLU A 101 0.60 -7.36 2.02
CA GLU A 101 0.78 -6.21 1.11
C GLU A 101 2.24 -6.12 0.63
N ARG A 102 2.43 -5.72 -0.64
CA ARG A 102 3.72 -5.29 -1.19
C ARG A 102 3.71 -3.78 -1.34
N ASN A 103 4.72 -3.14 -0.76
CA ASN A 103 4.88 -1.69 -0.78
C ASN A 103 6.12 -1.35 -1.60
N GLU A 104 5.95 -0.52 -2.62
CA GLU A 104 7.02 0.04 -3.44
C GLU A 104 7.06 1.55 -3.20
N GLN A 105 8.24 2.16 -3.07
CA GLN A 105 8.38 3.60 -2.89
C GLN A 105 9.61 4.13 -3.63
N ALA A 106 9.44 5.30 -4.24
CA ALA A 106 10.51 6.12 -4.81
C ALA A 106 10.04 7.57 -4.92
N GLY A 107 10.89 8.54 -4.58
CA GLY A 107 10.46 9.94 -4.46
C GLY A 107 9.26 10.10 -3.52
N ALA A 108 8.26 10.86 -3.96
CA ALA A 108 6.98 11.00 -3.25
C ALA A 108 5.98 9.87 -3.55
N ARG A 109 6.31 8.95 -4.46
CA ARG A 109 5.38 7.92 -4.94
C ARG A 109 5.41 6.70 -4.05
N VAL A 110 4.23 6.10 -3.85
CA VAL A 110 4.04 4.84 -3.13
C VAL A 110 3.02 3.97 -3.86
N VAL A 111 3.38 2.72 -4.08
CA VAL A 111 2.49 1.71 -4.66
C VAL A 111 2.26 0.61 -3.63
N ILE A 112 1.01 0.43 -3.23
CA ILE A 112 0.60 -0.60 -2.25
C ILE A 112 -0.26 -1.62 -2.98
N THR A 113 0.24 -2.84 -3.10
CA THR A 113 -0.45 -3.95 -3.75
C THR A 113 -0.87 -4.98 -2.71
N GLY A 114 -2.17 -5.25 -2.59
CA GLY A 114 -2.69 -6.20 -1.60
C GLY A 114 -4.18 -6.44 -1.75
N GLY A 115 -4.65 -7.64 -1.38
CA GLY A 115 -6.08 -7.95 -1.34
C GLY A 115 -6.84 -7.82 -2.67
N GLY A 116 -6.15 -7.95 -3.81
CA GLY A 116 -6.72 -7.77 -5.15
C GLY A 116 -6.72 -6.32 -5.65
N VAL A 117 -6.16 -5.38 -4.89
CA VAL A 117 -6.10 -3.95 -5.23
C VAL A 117 -4.65 -3.49 -5.41
N VAL A 118 -4.45 -2.51 -6.29
CA VAL A 118 -3.22 -1.71 -6.44
C VAL A 118 -3.58 -0.25 -6.16
N HIS A 119 -3.01 0.30 -5.09
CA HIS A 119 -3.07 1.72 -4.76
C HIS A 119 -1.77 2.38 -5.20
N ASP A 120 -1.79 3.05 -6.35
CA ASP A 120 -0.65 3.80 -6.88
C ASP A 120 -0.88 5.30 -6.64
N MET A 121 -0.09 5.88 -5.75
CA MET A 121 -0.35 7.20 -5.17
C MET A 121 0.92 8.05 -5.14
N THR A 122 0.78 9.34 -5.40
CA THR A 122 1.80 10.36 -5.11
C THR A 122 1.44 11.07 -3.80
N ALA A 123 2.34 11.04 -2.83
CA ALA A 123 2.12 11.59 -1.50
C ALA A 123 2.42 13.10 -1.39
N ASP A 124 1.90 13.89 -2.33
CA ASP A 124 2.08 15.36 -2.40
C ASP A 124 0.83 16.13 -1.91
N GLY A 125 -0.19 15.42 -1.42
CA GLY A 125 -1.45 16.00 -0.96
C GLY A 125 -2.46 16.31 -2.06
N SER A 126 -2.14 16.08 -3.33
CA SER A 126 -3.10 16.21 -4.44
C SER A 126 -4.19 15.14 -4.39
N LEU A 127 -5.37 15.45 -4.93
CA LEU A 127 -6.47 14.51 -5.00
C LEU A 127 -6.31 13.58 -6.20
N MET A 128 -6.34 12.28 -5.93
CA MET A 128 -6.26 11.23 -6.94
C MET A 128 -7.52 10.36 -6.89
N ARG A 129 -7.83 9.73 -8.03
CA ARG A 129 -8.88 8.71 -8.13
C ARG A 129 -8.27 7.36 -7.79
N ASP A 130 -8.89 6.64 -6.86
CA ASP A 130 -8.42 5.35 -6.38
C ASP A 130 -9.59 4.35 -6.19
N GLU A 131 -9.26 3.08 -5.96
CA GLU A 131 -10.22 2.03 -5.63
C GLU A 131 -10.35 1.85 -4.12
N GLY A 132 -11.53 2.18 -3.62
CA GLY A 132 -11.94 1.91 -2.26
C GLY A 132 -12.53 0.51 -2.08
N VAL A 133 -12.74 0.17 -0.82
CA VAL A 133 -13.21 -1.15 -0.41
C VAL A 133 -14.58 -1.47 -1.04
N GLY A 134 -14.68 -2.69 -1.57
CA GLY A 134 -15.87 -3.17 -2.27
C GLY A 134 -16.01 -2.69 -3.72
N GLY A 135 -14.90 -2.24 -4.33
CA GLY A 135 -14.83 -1.76 -5.72
C GLY A 135 -15.37 -0.35 -5.92
N ALA A 136 -15.43 0.45 -4.84
CA ALA A 136 -15.93 1.82 -4.93
C ALA A 136 -14.86 2.72 -5.54
N THR A 137 -15.22 3.58 -6.49
CA THR A 137 -14.32 4.68 -6.86
C THR A 137 -14.30 5.74 -5.75
N ILE A 138 -13.12 6.07 -5.25
CA ILE A 138 -12.91 7.09 -4.22
C ILE A 138 -11.95 8.18 -4.70
N SER A 139 -11.97 9.32 -3.99
CA SER A 139 -10.95 10.35 -4.13
C SER A 139 -10.10 10.38 -2.87
N VAL A 140 -8.78 10.31 -3.01
CA VAL A 140 -7.83 10.22 -1.89
C VAL A 140 -6.70 11.19 -2.12
N ALA A 141 -6.24 11.85 -1.05
CA ALA A 141 -4.93 12.52 -1.01
C ALA A 141 -4.00 11.73 -0.11
N ALA A 142 -2.79 11.43 -0.60
CA ALA A 142 -1.73 10.81 0.19
C ALA A 142 -0.76 11.89 0.66
N ARG A 143 -0.22 11.77 1.87
CA ARG A 143 0.80 12.67 2.42
C ARG A 143 1.80 11.89 3.26
N TYR A 144 3.06 12.30 3.21
CA TYR A 144 4.03 11.95 4.22
C TYR A 144 4.06 13.04 5.30
N GLU A 145 3.78 12.66 6.55
CA GLU A 145 3.68 13.56 7.69
C GLU A 145 4.25 12.83 8.92
N ASP A 146 5.24 13.42 9.60
CA ASP A 146 5.85 12.88 10.82
C ASP A 146 6.35 11.41 10.69
N ALA A 147 7.03 11.08 9.60
CA ALA A 147 7.46 9.71 9.26
C ALA A 147 6.29 8.71 9.15
N ARG A 148 5.14 9.17 8.63
CA ARG A 148 3.94 8.35 8.37
C ARG A 148 3.42 8.61 6.97
N LEU A 149 2.90 7.57 6.33
CA LEU A 149 2.04 7.69 5.17
C LEU A 149 0.58 7.80 5.63
N ASN A 150 -0.04 8.94 5.38
CA ASN A 150 -1.44 9.22 5.71
C ASN A 150 -2.28 9.34 4.44
N LEU A 151 -3.45 8.68 4.43
CA LEU A 151 -4.43 8.80 3.34
C LEU A 151 -5.70 9.50 3.82
N TYR A 152 -6.05 10.57 3.13
CA TYR A 152 -7.19 11.42 3.41
C TYR A 152 -8.27 11.23 2.36
N LEU A 153 -9.41 10.68 2.76
CA LEU A 153 -10.58 10.56 1.89
C LEU A 153 -11.13 11.95 1.57
N ASN A 154 -11.28 12.23 0.27
CA ASN A 154 -11.62 13.53 -0.30
C ASN A 154 -10.72 14.68 0.22
N GLY A 155 -9.48 14.37 0.60
CA GLY A 155 -8.50 15.34 1.11
C GLY A 155 -8.80 15.89 2.51
N LYS A 156 -9.77 15.31 3.24
CA LYS A 156 -10.24 15.84 4.53
C LYS A 156 -10.16 14.83 5.66
N ARG A 157 -10.71 13.63 5.46
CA ARG A 157 -10.84 12.64 6.54
C ARG A 157 -9.69 11.65 6.48
N LEU A 158 -8.83 11.64 7.49
CA LEU A 158 -7.81 10.60 7.66
C LEU A 158 -8.50 9.23 7.83
N VAL A 159 -8.18 8.28 6.94
CA VAL A 159 -8.80 6.95 6.93
C VAL A 159 -7.79 5.81 7.02
N VAL A 160 -6.54 6.08 6.63
CA VAL A 160 -5.44 5.11 6.68
C VAL A 160 -4.17 5.80 7.14
N THR A 161 -3.42 5.14 8.02
CA THR A 161 -2.07 5.54 8.38
C THR A 161 -1.17 4.31 8.33
N ARG A 162 0.01 4.45 7.72
CA ARG A 162 1.10 3.46 7.75
C ARG A 162 2.38 4.09 8.25
N TYR A 163 3.10 3.38 9.13
CA TYR A 163 4.36 3.87 9.69
C TYR A 163 5.20 2.72 10.24
N ARG A 164 6.48 2.99 10.51
CA ARG A 164 7.42 2.04 11.10
C ARG A 164 7.39 2.11 12.63
N HIS A 165 7.49 0.96 13.29
CA HIS A 165 7.66 0.88 14.73
C HIS A 165 8.62 -0.28 15.06
N GLY A 166 9.91 0.04 15.18
CA GLY A 166 10.97 -0.97 15.15
C GLY A 166 10.97 -1.69 13.80
N ASP A 167 10.99 -3.02 13.84
CA ASP A 167 10.96 -3.86 12.64
C ASP A 167 9.55 -4.02 12.04
N ASP A 168 8.51 -3.63 12.77
CA ASP A 168 7.13 -3.75 12.34
C ASP A 168 6.69 -2.59 11.44
N LEU A 169 5.88 -2.90 10.44
CA LEU A 169 5.00 -1.92 9.80
C LEU A 169 3.67 -1.91 10.57
N ILE A 170 3.23 -0.74 10.98
CA ILE A 170 1.93 -0.54 11.60
C ILE A 170 0.98 0.00 10.55
N TRP A 171 -0.14 -0.68 10.35
CA TRP A 171 -1.20 -0.26 9.46
C TRP A 171 -2.49 -0.02 10.25
N ARG A 172 -2.96 1.22 10.22
CA ARG A 172 -4.25 1.63 10.78
C ARG A 172 -5.23 1.86 9.65
N TRP A 173 -6.40 1.24 9.72
CA TRP A 173 -7.47 1.39 8.75
C TRP A 173 -8.83 1.31 9.45
N GLY A 174 -9.55 2.43 9.47
CA GLY A 174 -10.78 2.55 10.25
C GLY A 174 -10.55 2.21 11.73
N PRO A 175 -11.33 1.28 12.32
CA PRO A 175 -11.14 0.86 13.72
C PRO A 175 -9.97 -0.12 13.92
N TYR A 176 -9.35 -0.60 12.85
CA TYR A 176 -8.36 -1.66 12.93
C TYR A 176 -6.95 -1.11 13.02
N THR A 177 -6.15 -1.73 13.89
CA THR A 177 -4.70 -1.58 13.92
C THR A 177 -4.10 -2.97 13.74
N SER A 178 -3.24 -3.08 12.73
CA SER A 178 -2.54 -4.31 12.35
C SER A 178 -1.04 -4.08 12.48
N ARG A 179 -0.33 -5.08 13.00
CA ARG A 179 1.13 -5.15 12.97
C ARG A 179 1.56 -6.14 11.91
N LEU A 180 2.45 -5.68 11.05
CA LEU A 180 2.98 -6.43 9.95
C LEU A 180 4.48 -6.64 10.14
N ARG A 181 4.90 -7.87 9.89
CA ARG A 181 6.32 -8.24 9.84
C ARG A 181 6.75 -8.32 8.37
N ARG A 182 8.01 -8.01 8.12
CA ARG A 182 8.60 -8.09 6.79
C ARG A 182 8.77 -9.56 6.40
N LEU A 183 8.46 -9.90 5.16
CA LEU A 183 8.84 -11.17 4.55
C LEU A 183 10.09 -10.93 3.69
N THR A 184 10.99 -11.91 3.65
CA THR A 184 12.22 -11.87 2.82
C THR A 184 12.21 -12.89 1.68
N ALA A 185 11.31 -13.87 1.74
CA ALA A 185 11.09 -14.87 0.71
C ALA A 185 9.64 -15.39 0.72
N PRO A 186 9.19 -16.08 -0.34
CA PRO A 186 7.84 -16.65 -0.43
C PRO A 186 7.49 -17.61 0.72
N ASN A 187 8.49 -18.28 1.30
CA ASN A 187 8.28 -19.30 2.34
C ASN A 187 8.28 -18.72 3.78
N ASP A 188 8.43 -17.41 3.96
CA ASP A 188 8.57 -16.79 5.29
C ASP A 188 7.22 -16.54 6.00
N VAL A 189 6.12 -16.90 5.37
CA VAL A 189 4.77 -16.77 5.94
C VAL A 189 4.58 -17.70 7.14
N ALA A 190 3.84 -17.24 8.14
CA ALA A 190 3.42 -17.99 9.33
C ALA A 190 1.91 -17.95 9.48
#